data_AF-A0A7S4H2G4-F1
#
_entry.id   AF-A0A7S4H2G4-F1
#
_cell.length_a   1.000
_cell.length_b   1.000
_cell.length_c   1.000
_cell.angle_alpha   90.00
_cell.angle_beta   90.00
_cell.angle_gamma   90.00
#
_symmetry.space_group_name_H-M   'P 1'
#
loop_
_entity.id
_entity.type
_entity.pdbx_description
1 polymer ?
#
loop_
_entity_poly.entity_id
_entity_poly.type
_entity_poly.pdbx_seq_one_letter_code
_entity_poly.pdbx_strand_id
1 'polypeptide(L)' 'MPQQLEFFDIPSPCRGICQADERGYCRGCLRSREERFGWMNMSDAQKRDVLRLCRQRLLRLQRANKAAEEQNPDQPSLF' A
#
# COMPACT_ATOMS: atom_id res chain seq x y z
N MET A 1 11.73 38.33 -5.64
CA MET A 1 11.33 37.32 -4.64
C MET A 1 10.59 36.19 -5.35
N PRO A 2 11.28 35.18 -5.91
CA PRO A 2 10.60 34.04 -6.51
C PRO A 2 10.04 33.17 -5.39
N GLN A 3 8.71 33.03 -5.36
CA GLN A 3 8.01 32.05 -4.52
C GLN A 3 8.27 30.68 -5.16
N GLN A 4 9.33 30.01 -4.74
CA GLN A 4 9.61 28.63 -5.13
C GLN A 4 8.55 27.74 -4.46
N LEU A 5 7.41 27.60 -5.12
CA LEU A 5 6.40 26.63 -4.75
C LEU A 5 6.96 25.28 -5.21
N GLU A 6 7.75 24.63 -4.35
CA GLU A 6 8.24 23.28 -4.59
C GLU A 6 7.03 22.34 -4.56
N PHE A 7 6.43 22.12 -5.73
CA PHE A 7 5.54 21.00 -5.96
C PHE A 7 6.40 19.75 -5.97
N PHE A 8 6.65 19.21 -4.77
CA PHE A 8 7.26 17.89 -4.64
C PHE A 8 6.31 16.86 -5.23
N ASP A 9 6.72 16.23 -6.32
CA ASP A 9 5.99 15.13 -6.92
C ASP A 9 5.76 14.03 -5.89
N ILE A 10 4.55 13.46 -5.86
CA ILE A 10 4.23 12.36 -4.96
C ILE A 10 4.90 11.08 -5.49
N PRO A 11 5.85 10.49 -4.74
CA PRO A 11 6.57 9.33 -5.20
C PRO A 11 5.66 8.10 -5.26
N SER A 12 5.94 7.21 -6.21
CA SER A 12 5.20 5.94 -6.33
C SER A 12 5.57 4.98 -5.19
N PRO A 13 4.60 4.32 -4.53
CA PRO A 13 4.86 3.35 -3.46
C PRO A 13 5.31 1.97 -3.99
N CYS A 14 5.72 1.89 -5.26
CA CYS A 14 5.99 0.63 -5.93
C CYS A 14 7.29 0.00 -5.43
N ARG A 15 7.24 -1.28 -5.03
CA ARG A 15 8.43 -2.06 -4.61
C ARG A 15 8.94 -3.02 -5.69
N GLY A 16 8.49 -2.85 -6.95
CA GLY A 16 8.83 -3.76 -8.06
C GLY A 16 8.14 -5.13 -8.02
N ILE A 17 7.29 -5.40 -7.03
CA ILE A 17 6.59 -6.68 -6.88
C ILE A 17 5.22 -6.58 -7.55
N CYS A 18 5.09 -7.02 -8.80
CA CYS A 18 3.86 -6.91 -9.58
C CYS A 18 2.91 -8.12 -9.39
N GLN A 19 2.86 -8.71 -8.20
CA GLN A 19 2.00 -9.86 -7.89
C GLN A 19 0.71 -9.41 -7.20
N ALA A 20 -0.43 -9.90 -7.67
CA ALA A 20 -1.72 -9.66 -7.03
C ALA A 20 -1.99 -10.72 -5.95
N ASP A 21 -2.64 -10.29 -4.88
CA ASP A 21 -3.20 -11.17 -3.87
C ASP A 21 -4.60 -11.67 -4.28
N GLU A 22 -5.18 -12.60 -3.53
CA GLU A 22 -6.51 -13.16 -3.79
C GLU A 22 -7.61 -12.08 -3.89
N ARG A 23 -7.40 -10.96 -3.20
CA ARG A 23 -8.30 -9.79 -3.19
C ARG A 23 -8.06 -8.81 -4.34
N GLY A 24 -7.12 -9.10 -5.24
CA GLY A 24 -6.80 -8.25 -6.39
C GLY A 24 -5.87 -7.06 -6.09
N TYR A 25 -5.29 -6.99 -4.89
CA TYR A 25 -4.32 -5.94 -4.52
C TYR A 25 -2.87 -6.41 -4.72
N CYS A 26 -1.98 -5.49 -5.08
CA CYS A 26 -0.56 -5.79 -5.17
C CYS A 26 0.02 -6.19 -3.80
N ARG A 27 0.70 -7.33 -3.71
CA ARG A 27 1.32 -7.80 -2.45
C ARG A 27 2.38 -6.85 -1.89
N GLY A 28 3.05 -6.07 -2.75
CA GLY A 28 4.09 -5.13 -2.34
C GLY A 28 3.58 -3.72 -1.97
N CYS A 29 2.78 -3.11 -2.85
CA CYS A 29 2.33 -1.72 -2.68
C CYS A 29 0.85 -1.57 -2.31
N LEU A 30 0.10 -2.66 -2.27
CA LEU A 30 -1.33 -2.71 -1.91
C LEU A 30 -2.28 -1.88 -2.79
N ARG A 31 -1.78 -1.41 -3.94
CA ARG A 31 -2.60 -0.78 -4.98
C ARG A 31 -3.43 -1.81 -5.74
N SER A 32 -4.63 -1.42 -6.16
CA SER A 32 -5.46 -2.20 -7.09
C SER A 32 -4.82 -2.28 -8.48
N ARG A 33 -5.43 -3.05 -9.38
CA ARG A 33 -5.02 -3.06 -10.79
C ARG A 33 -5.25 -1.69 -11.44
N GLU A 34 -6.42 -1.07 -11.26
CA GLU A 34 -6.69 0.24 -11.86
C GLU A 34 -5.77 1.32 -11.29
N GLU A 35 -5.52 1.32 -9.97
CA GLU A 35 -4.64 2.29 -9.31
C GLU A 35 -3.19 2.22 -9.81
N ARG A 36 -2.72 1.05 -10.25
CA ARG A 36 -1.39 0.89 -10.84
C ARG A 36 -1.32 1.46 -12.25
N PHE A 37 -2.26 1.09 -13.11
CA PHE A 37 -2.28 1.55 -14.50
C PHE A 37 -2.61 3.04 -14.61
N GLY A 38 -3.47 3.55 -13.73
CA GLY A 38 -3.88 4.96 -13.72
C GLY A 38 -2.92 5.92 -13.02
N TRP A 39 -1.88 5.44 -12.34
CA TRP A 39 -1.03 6.25 -11.45
C TRP A 39 -0.44 7.51 -12.11
N MET A 40 0.02 7.38 -13.36
CA MET A 40 0.61 8.50 -14.10
C MET A 40 -0.41 9.57 -14.48
N ASN A 41 -1.69 9.19 -14.58
CA ASN A 41 -2.79 10.07 -14.97
C ASN A 41 -3.55 10.64 -13.77
N MET A 42 -3.18 10.27 -12.54
CA MET A 42 -3.83 10.73 -11.32
C MET A 42 -3.37 12.13 -10.92
N SER A 43 -4.30 12.93 -10.42
CA SER A 43 -3.97 14.19 -9.73
C SER A 43 -3.27 13.91 -8.39
N ASP A 44 -2.60 14.91 -7.85
CA ASP A 44 -1.89 14.76 -6.57
C ASP A 44 -2.83 14.42 -5.41
N ALA A 45 -4.06 14.96 -5.43
CA ALA A 45 -5.09 14.57 -4.48
C ALA A 45 -5.43 13.07 -4.59
N GLN A 46 -5.62 12.57 -5.81
CA GLN A 46 -5.90 11.15 -6.07
C GLN A 46 -4.72 10.26 -5.65
N LYS A 47 -3.48 10.66 -5.95
CA LYS A 47 -2.27 9.93 -5.52
C LYS A 47 -2.20 9.83 -4.00
N ARG A 48 -2.46 10.92 -3.27
CA ARG A 48 -2.51 10.93 -1.79
C ARG A 48 -3.59 10.01 -1.25
N ASP A 49 -4.76 10.01 -1.89
CA ASP A 49 -5.87 9.14 -1.51
C ASP A 49 -5.53 7.65 -1.73
N VAL A 50 -4.92 7.31 -2.86
CA VAL A 50 -4.44 5.94 -3.11
C VAL A 50 -3.42 5.53 -2.05
N LEU A 51 -2.46 6.38 -1.70
CA LEU A 51 -1.48 6.11 -0.64
C LEU A 51 -2.14 5.89 0.73
N ARG A 52 -3.11 6.74 1.08
CA ARG A 52 -3.92 6.61 2.30
C ARG A 52 -4.67 5.26 2.33
N LEU A 53 -5.31 4.87 1.22
CA LEU A 53 -5.99 3.59 1.10
C LEU A 53 -5.03 2.40 1.22
N CYS A 54 -3.86 2.47 0.57
CA CYS A 54 -2.82 1.43 0.69
C CYS A 54 -2.38 1.25 2.14
N ARG A 55 -2.15 2.35 2.87
CA ARG A 55 -1.84 2.31 4.31
C ARG A 55 -2.97 1.68 5.12
N GLN A 56 -4.22 2.02 4.83
CA GLN A 56 -5.37 1.43 5.52
C GLN A 56 -5.48 -0.07 5.27
N ARG A 57 -5.27 -0.52 4.02
CA ARG A 57 -5.24 -1.94 3.64
C ARG A 57 -4.13 -2.68 4.39
N LEU A 58 -2.94 -2.08 4.51
CA LEU A 58 -1.81 -2.65 5.27
C LEU A 58 -2.17 -2.86 6.75
N LEU A 59 -2.73 -1.85 7.40
CA LEU A 59 -3.13 -1.94 8.81
C LEU A 59 -4.20 -3.01 9.04
N ARG A 60 -5.12 -3.21 8.08
CA ARG A 60 -6.12 -4.30 8.15
C ARG A 60 -5.45 -5.67 8.04
N LEU A 61 -4.49 -5.83 7.12
CA LEU A 61 -3.72 -7.08 6.99
C LEU A 61 -2.93 -7.39 8.26
N GLN A 62 -2.23 -6.40 8.82
CA GLN A 62 -1.47 -6.59 10.07
C GLN A 62 -2.37 -6.98 11.24
N ARG A 63 -3.56 -6.36 11.37
CA ARG A 63 -4.52 -6.74 12.41
C ARG A 63 -5.07 -8.15 12.22
N ALA A 64 -5.37 -8.53 10.98
CA ALA A 64 -5.83 -9.89 10.67
C ALA A 64 -4.75 -10.93 10.99
N ASN A 65 -3.48 -10.65 10.65
CA ASN A 65 -2.36 -11.52 10.97
C ASN A 65 -2.16 -11.66 12.49
N LYS A 66 -2.16 -10.54 13.22
CA LYS A 66 -2.05 -10.55 14.68
C LYS A 66 -3.18 -11.36 15.35
N ALA A 67 -4.42 -11.20 14.88
CA ALA A 67 -5.54 -11.99 15.40
C ALA A 67 -5.39 -13.50 15.09
N ALA A 68 -4.84 -13.86 13.94
CA ALA A 68 -4.56 -15.25 13.59
C ALA A 68 -3.40 -15.86 14.42
N GLU A 69 -2.39 -15.06 14.77
CA GLU A 69 -1.30 -15.44 15.67
C GLU A 69 -1.80 -15.64 17.11
N GLU A 70 -2.59 -14.70 17.64
CA GLU A 70 -3.15 -14.79 19.00
C GLU A 70 -4.12 -15.99 19.17
N GLN A 71 -4.75 -16.43 18.08
CA GLN A 71 -5.64 -17.60 18.08
C GLN A 71 -4.91 -18.94 17.94
N ASN A 72 -3.61 -18.94 17.61
CA ASN A 72 -2.78 -20.14 17.51
C ASN A 72 -1.58 -20.06 18.48
N PRO A 73 -1.78 -20.38 19.77
CA PRO A 73 -0.71 -20.34 20.77
C PRO A 73 0.40 -21.39 20.58
N ASP A 74 0.30 -22.30 19.60
CA ASP A 74 1.15 -23.49 19.45
C ASP A 74 2.21 -23.43 18.33
N GLN A 75 2.59 -22.24 17.83
CA GLN A 75 3.82 -22.13 17.03
C GLN A 75 4.99 -21.68 17.91
N PRO A 76 5.78 -22.62 18.50
CA PRO A 76 7.08 -22.25 19.02
C PRO A 76 7.92 -21.70 17.86
N SER A 77 8.66 -20.62 18.12
CA SER A 77 9.56 -20.05 17.12
C SER A 77 10.56 -21.13 16.70
N LEU A 78 10.48 -21.54 15.43
CA LEU A 78 11.61 -22.20 14.79
C LEU A 78 12.53 -21.08 14.30
N PHE A 79 13.22 -20.48 15.27
CA PHE A 79 14.53 -19.84 15.24
C PHE A 79 14.75 -19.06 16.55
#